data_AF-A0A7V8FHB8-F1
#
_entry.id   AF-A0A7V8FHB8-F1
#
_cell.length_a   1.000
_cell.length_b   1.000
_cell.length_c   1.000
_cell.angle_alpha   90.00
_cell.angle_beta   90.00
_cell.angle_gamma   90.00
#
_symmetry.space_group_name_H-M   'P 1'
#
loop_
_entity.id
_entity.type
_entity.pdbx_description
1 polymer ?
#
loop_
_entity_poly.entity_id
_entity_poly.type
_entity_poly.pdbx_seq_one_letter_code
_entity_poly.pdbx_strand_id
1 'polypeptide(L)'
;MSAVVLPALPCLVSALVAAWVLWPLRRQGRRGFIAGVLALDVAGGCLYQLVGEPRAASTPAATSVATLRDGVQALEQALQRDPQRADGWVLLGRSQSELGNPAAAAQAFARAAALAPDDAGVLVEAAQARAQADAHKQFDDTAVQWLRHAHQVEPDAERASWLLGIALRQRGQNAEAAQLWSDLLPRLDAGAARALQAQITLAREAAGLPAADADAAAAPAALLRVNVQLPAGLQAGDWPAGSQVFVLARAIGGPPMPVAVRRLPLAGFSGEVDLGDGDSPMPTAPLSAHRDVEVLVRISRSGSANRGEGDLQSEVVRVTLPHDGVVAVRFP
;
A
#
# COMPACT_ATOMS: atom_id res chain seq x y z
N MET A 1 -5.60 -45.81 5.22
CA MET A 1 -4.37 -46.33 5.85
C MET A 1 -4.29 -45.70 7.24
N SER A 2 -4.24 -46.51 8.29
CA SER A 2 -4.57 -46.13 9.66
C SER A 2 -3.75 -44.93 10.19
N ALA A 3 -4.44 -43.95 10.80
CA ALA A 3 -3.91 -42.68 11.32
C ALA A 3 -2.86 -42.80 12.44
N VAL A 4 -2.44 -44.02 12.78
CA VAL A 4 -1.42 -44.33 13.79
C VAL A 4 -0.03 -44.49 13.16
N VAL A 5 0.08 -44.70 11.84
CA VAL A 5 1.36 -45.03 11.18
C VAL A 5 2.21 -43.78 10.87
N LEU A 6 1.59 -42.61 10.68
CA LEU A 6 2.30 -41.39 10.26
C LEU A 6 3.29 -40.81 11.31
N PRO A 7 3.00 -40.77 12.62
CA PRO A 7 3.96 -40.26 13.61
C PRO A 7 5.08 -41.26 13.95
N ALA A 8 4.94 -42.54 13.59
CA ALA A 8 5.94 -43.56 13.92
C ALA A 8 7.22 -43.43 13.07
N LEU A 9 7.10 -42.98 11.82
CA LEU A 9 8.22 -42.80 10.89
C LEU A 9 9.30 -41.82 11.39
N PRO A 10 8.99 -40.58 11.81
CA PRO A 10 10.01 -39.64 12.29
C PRO A 10 10.68 -40.10 13.58
N CYS A 11 9.95 -40.72 14.51
CA CYS A 11 10.54 -41.30 15.73
C CYS A 11 11.52 -42.45 15.40
N LEU A 12 11.17 -43.28 14.42
CA LEU A 12 12.01 -44.40 14.00
C LEU A 12 13.27 -43.92 13.27
N VAL A 13 13.17 -42.86 12.45
CA VAL A 13 14.32 -42.21 11.82
C VAL A 13 15.23 -41.53 12.85
N SER A 14 14.68 -40.83 13.84
CA SER A 14 15.46 -40.24 14.95
C SER A 14 16.25 -41.29 15.70
N ALA A 15 15.60 -42.38 16.11
CA ALA A 15 16.23 -43.48 16.83
C ALA A 15 17.33 -44.17 16.00
N LEU A 16 17.14 -44.32 14.69
CA LEU A 16 18.14 -44.89 13.79
C LEU A 16 19.37 -43.97 13.63
N VAL A 17 19.16 -42.66 13.50
CA VAL A 17 20.24 -41.67 13.42
C VAL A 17 21.02 -41.61 14.73
N ALA A 18 20.32 -41.57 15.88
CA ALA A 18 20.92 -41.62 17.20
C ALA A 18 21.77 -42.89 17.39
N ALA A 19 21.24 -44.04 16.98
CA ALA A 19 21.95 -45.32 17.03
C ALA A 19 23.19 -45.36 16.13
N TRP A 20 23.13 -44.70 14.96
CA TRP A 20 24.26 -44.61 14.03
C TRP A 20 25.36 -43.69 14.56
N VAL A 21 25.00 -42.50 15.05
CA VAL A 21 25.94 -41.52 15.62
C VAL A 21 26.62 -42.05 16.88
N LEU A 22 25.90 -42.77 17.73
CA LEU A 22 26.44 -43.33 18.98
C LEU A 22 27.05 -44.74 18.82
N TRP A 23 27.06 -45.30 17.60
CA TRP A 23 27.61 -46.63 17.32
C TRP A 23 29.04 -46.87 17.85
N PRO A 24 29.97 -45.89 17.84
CA PRO A 24 31.32 -46.08 18.39
C PRO A 24 31.35 -46.39 19.89
N LEU A 25 30.37 -45.89 20.66
CA LEU A 25 30.26 -46.10 22.12
C LEU A 25 29.87 -47.54 22.46
N ARG A 26 29.39 -48.33 21.49
CA ARG A 26 29.09 -49.75 21.69
C ARG A 26 30.32 -50.56 22.12
N ARG A 27 31.53 -50.10 21.80
CA ARG A 27 32.79 -50.73 22.25
C ARG A 27 33.05 -50.58 23.75
N GLN A 28 32.43 -49.60 24.41
CA GLN A 28 32.56 -49.35 25.85
C GLN A 28 31.50 -50.08 26.70
N GLY A 29 30.49 -50.67 26.06
CA GLY A 29 29.47 -51.50 26.72
C GLY A 29 28.06 -51.27 26.19
N ARG A 30 27.29 -52.35 26.07
CA ARG A 30 25.93 -52.32 25.49
C ARG A 30 24.94 -51.44 26.28
N ARG A 31 25.12 -51.34 27.60
CA ARG A 31 24.26 -50.53 28.48
C ARG A 31 24.45 -49.02 28.25
N GLY A 32 25.69 -48.57 28.07
CA GLY A 32 25.99 -47.16 27.81
C GLY A 32 25.47 -46.68 26.45
N PHE A 33 25.56 -47.54 25.43
CA PHE A 33 24.98 -47.26 24.11
C PHE A 33 23.45 -47.08 24.16
N ILE A 34 22.73 -48.00 24.80
CA ILE A 34 21.26 -47.93 24.92
C ILE A 34 20.85 -46.69 25.73
N ALA A 35 21.54 -46.40 26.83
CA ALA A 35 21.26 -45.21 27.64
C ALA A 35 21.49 -43.91 26.85
N GLY A 36 22.54 -43.84 26.02
CA GLY A 36 22.82 -42.68 25.18
C GLY A 36 21.75 -42.41 24.12
N VAL A 37 21.28 -43.46 23.43
CA VAL A 37 20.21 -43.34 22.42
C VAL A 37 18.92 -42.84 23.06
N LEU A 38 18.50 -43.45 24.17
CA LEU A 38 17.30 -43.04 24.89
C LEU A 38 17.40 -41.60 25.41
N ALA A 39 18.57 -41.21 25.94
CA ALA A 39 18.79 -39.85 26.42
C ALA A 39 18.68 -38.81 25.29
N LEU A 40 19.17 -39.13 24.09
CA LEU A 40 19.11 -38.22 22.94
C LEU A 40 17.68 -38.03 22.43
N ASP A 41 16.89 -39.11 22.33
CA ASP A 41 15.49 -39.03 21.92
C ASP A 41 14.63 -38.27 22.97
N VAL A 42 14.87 -38.51 24.26
CA VAL A 42 14.17 -37.78 25.34
C VAL A 42 14.55 -36.30 25.32
N ALA A 43 15.84 -35.98 25.13
CA ALA A 43 16.30 -34.61 25.02
C ALA A 43 15.71 -33.91 23.79
N GLY A 44 15.64 -34.58 22.64
CA GLY A 44 15.01 -34.08 21.43
C GLY A 44 13.51 -33.83 21.62
N GLY A 45 12.80 -34.75 22.27
CA GLY A 45 11.40 -34.57 22.65
C GLY A 45 11.18 -33.39 23.60
N CYS A 46 12.04 -33.23 24.62
CA CYS A 46 11.99 -32.08 25.53
C CYS A 46 12.28 -30.77 24.81
N LEU A 47 13.28 -30.74 23.92
CA LEU A 47 13.61 -29.56 23.13
C LEU A 47 12.45 -29.16 22.21
N TYR A 48 11.77 -30.13 21.60
CA TYR A 48 10.58 -29.88 20.79
C TYR A 48 9.43 -29.31 21.63
N GLN A 49 9.26 -29.75 22.87
CA GLN A 49 8.27 -29.17 23.78
C GLN A 49 8.63 -27.76 24.27
N LEU A 50 9.92 -27.46 24.42
CA LEU A 50 10.43 -26.17 24.90
C LEU A 50 10.52 -25.10 23.81
N VAL A 51 10.87 -25.49 22.58
CA VAL A 51 11.19 -24.56 21.47
C VAL A 51 10.19 -24.69 20.31
N GLY A 52 9.53 -25.85 20.16
CA GLY A 52 8.56 -26.09 19.10
C GLY A 52 7.16 -25.59 19.44
N GLU A 53 6.27 -25.63 18.45
CA GLU A 53 4.84 -25.37 18.62
C GLU A 53 4.03 -26.69 18.60
N PRO A 54 3.96 -27.44 19.72
CA PRO A 54 3.23 -28.72 19.77
C PRO A 54 1.72 -28.56 19.49
N ARG A 55 1.19 -27.34 19.61
CA ARG A 55 -0.21 -27.00 19.32
C ARG A 55 -0.53 -26.95 17.82
N ALA A 56 0.46 -26.71 16.96
CA ALA A 56 0.26 -26.75 15.50
C ALA A 56 -0.16 -28.15 14.99
N ALA A 57 0.21 -29.21 15.73
CA ALA A 57 -0.22 -30.57 15.44
C ALA A 57 -1.67 -30.88 15.89
N SER A 58 -2.28 -30.01 16.70
CA SER A 58 -3.64 -30.17 17.27
C SER A 58 -4.64 -29.13 16.78
N THR A 59 -4.25 -28.25 15.86
CA THR A 59 -5.19 -27.38 15.14
C THR A 59 -6.22 -28.26 14.40
N PRO A 60 -7.54 -28.09 14.64
CA PRO A 60 -8.56 -28.71 13.81
C PRO A 60 -8.26 -28.38 12.35
N ALA A 61 -8.34 -29.38 11.48
CA ALA A 61 -8.12 -29.20 10.05
C ALA A 61 -8.94 -27.99 9.56
N ALA A 62 -8.31 -27.11 8.79
CA ALA A 62 -8.94 -26.01 8.08
C ALA A 62 -10.32 -26.45 7.57
N THR A 63 -11.35 -25.61 7.80
CA THR A 63 -12.75 -25.86 7.43
C THR A 63 -12.82 -26.61 6.10
N SER A 64 -13.12 -27.90 6.15
CA SER A 64 -13.18 -28.71 4.95
C SER A 64 -14.32 -28.21 4.06
N VAL A 65 -14.19 -28.34 2.74
CA VAL A 65 -15.27 -27.98 1.80
C VAL A 65 -16.57 -28.74 2.13
N ALA A 66 -16.46 -29.96 2.66
CA ALA A 66 -17.60 -30.74 3.14
C ALA A 66 -18.33 -30.05 4.31
N THR A 67 -17.59 -29.62 5.34
CA THR A 67 -18.16 -28.87 6.47
C THR A 67 -18.77 -27.53 6.07
N LEU A 68 -18.26 -26.88 5.02
CA LEU A 68 -18.82 -25.63 4.51
C LEU A 68 -20.15 -25.85 3.78
N ARG A 69 -20.29 -26.91 2.97
CA ARG A 69 -21.56 -27.25 2.31
C ARG A 69 -22.66 -27.59 3.33
N ASP A 70 -22.34 -28.38 4.35
CA ASP A 70 -23.30 -28.73 5.40
C ASP A 70 -23.76 -27.47 6.16
N GLY A 71 -22.82 -26.55 6.45
CA GLY A 71 -23.12 -25.26 7.04
C GLY A 71 -24.04 -24.38 6.18
N VAL A 72 -23.81 -24.34 4.86
CA VAL A 72 -24.68 -23.62 3.92
C VAL A 72 -26.10 -24.17 3.92
N GLN A 73 -26.27 -25.50 3.90
CA GLN A 73 -27.60 -26.10 3.93
C GLN A 73 -28.36 -25.78 5.23
N ALA A 74 -27.67 -25.82 6.37
CA ALA A 74 -28.25 -25.44 7.65
C ALA A 74 -28.64 -23.95 7.69
N LEU A 75 -27.81 -23.08 7.10
CA LEU A 75 -28.06 -21.65 7.01
C LEU A 75 -29.26 -21.34 6.10
N GLU A 76 -29.37 -22.01 4.94
CA GLU A 76 -30.52 -21.89 4.05
C GLU A 76 -31.83 -22.28 4.76
N GLN A 77 -31.84 -23.38 5.51
CA GLN A 77 -33.01 -23.79 6.31
C GLN A 77 -33.35 -22.79 7.43
N ALA A 78 -32.33 -22.16 8.02
CA ALA A 78 -32.54 -21.11 9.02
C ALA A 78 -33.17 -19.86 8.40
N LEU A 79 -32.67 -19.44 7.23
CA LEU A 79 -33.20 -18.29 6.49
C LEU A 79 -34.57 -18.53 5.87
N GLN A 80 -34.95 -19.78 5.59
CA GLN A 80 -36.33 -20.12 5.24
C GLN A 80 -37.31 -19.87 6.41
N ARG A 81 -36.86 -20.14 7.65
CA ARG A 81 -37.66 -19.90 8.86
C ARG A 81 -37.68 -18.42 9.25
N ASP A 82 -36.57 -17.72 9.05
CA ASP A 82 -36.43 -16.30 9.36
C ASP A 82 -35.79 -15.53 8.18
N PRO A 83 -36.60 -15.16 7.17
CA PRO A 83 -36.09 -14.56 5.93
C PRO A 83 -35.76 -13.06 6.04
N GLN A 84 -35.97 -12.44 7.20
CA GLN A 84 -35.77 -11.00 7.43
C GLN A 84 -34.38 -10.65 7.96
N ARG A 85 -33.50 -11.64 8.09
CA ARG A 85 -32.15 -11.49 8.63
C ARG A 85 -31.11 -11.15 7.57
N ALA A 86 -30.85 -9.86 7.38
CA ALA A 86 -29.85 -9.38 6.43
C ALA A 86 -28.46 -10.00 6.67
N ASP A 87 -28.02 -10.07 7.93
CA ASP A 87 -26.76 -10.68 8.36
C ASP A 87 -26.62 -12.15 7.93
N GLY A 88 -27.69 -12.92 8.06
CA GLY A 88 -27.71 -14.32 7.63
C GLY A 88 -27.61 -14.46 6.12
N TRP A 89 -28.26 -13.58 5.34
CA TRP A 89 -28.15 -13.55 3.89
C TRP A 89 -26.74 -13.14 3.41
N VAL A 90 -26.07 -12.20 4.11
CA VAL A 90 -24.66 -11.86 3.87
C VAL A 90 -23.77 -13.08 4.08
N LEU A 91 -23.94 -13.79 5.21
CA LEU A 91 -23.15 -14.98 5.51
C LEU A 91 -23.34 -16.06 4.44
N LEU A 92 -24.59 -16.29 4.01
CA LEU A 92 -24.89 -17.23 2.93
C LEU A 92 -24.19 -16.82 1.62
N GLY A 93 -24.21 -15.54 1.27
CA GLY A 93 -23.53 -15.00 0.11
C GLY A 93 -22.02 -15.24 0.12
N ARG A 94 -21.37 -14.98 1.27
CA ARG A 94 -19.93 -15.23 1.47
C ARG A 94 -19.60 -16.72 1.38
N SER A 95 -20.35 -17.58 2.06
CA SER A 95 -20.13 -19.03 2.01
C SER A 95 -20.33 -19.60 0.61
N GLN A 96 -21.32 -19.12 -0.15
CA GLN A 96 -21.53 -19.55 -1.53
C GLN A 96 -20.40 -19.04 -2.46
N SER A 97 -19.86 -17.85 -2.21
CA SER A 97 -18.69 -17.33 -2.93
C SER A 97 -17.44 -18.18 -2.68
N GLU A 98 -17.20 -18.59 -1.43
CA GLU A 98 -16.09 -19.50 -1.06
C GLU A 98 -16.24 -20.89 -1.68
N LEU A 99 -17.48 -21.37 -1.82
CA LEU A 99 -17.78 -22.63 -2.51
C LEU A 99 -17.66 -22.54 -4.05
N GLY A 100 -17.40 -21.36 -4.59
CA GLY A 100 -17.30 -21.14 -6.04
C GLY A 100 -18.65 -21.13 -6.76
N ASN A 101 -19.73 -20.80 -6.06
CA ASN A 101 -21.10 -20.70 -6.59
C ASN A 101 -21.52 -19.22 -6.75
N PRO A 102 -20.99 -18.49 -7.74
CA PRO A 102 -21.18 -17.03 -7.82
C PRO A 102 -22.64 -16.63 -8.05
N ALA A 103 -23.43 -17.43 -8.78
CA ALA A 103 -24.86 -17.16 -8.99
C ALA A 103 -25.67 -17.24 -7.69
N ALA A 104 -25.42 -18.26 -6.86
CA ALA A 104 -26.09 -18.41 -5.56
C ALA A 104 -25.65 -17.30 -4.60
N ALA A 105 -24.36 -16.94 -4.61
CA ALA A 105 -23.85 -15.83 -3.83
C ALA A 105 -24.53 -14.50 -4.20
N ALA A 106 -24.62 -14.19 -5.49
CA ALA A 106 -25.28 -12.97 -5.97
C ALA A 106 -26.76 -12.90 -5.54
N GLN A 107 -27.48 -14.02 -5.55
CA GLN A 107 -28.87 -14.07 -5.08
C GLN A 107 -28.98 -13.80 -3.56
N ALA A 108 -28.12 -14.43 -2.76
CA ALA A 108 -28.11 -14.23 -1.31
C ALA A 108 -27.76 -12.78 -0.94
N PHE A 109 -26.74 -12.19 -1.57
CA PHE A 109 -26.40 -10.79 -1.35
C PHE A 109 -27.46 -9.82 -1.86
N ALA A 110 -28.12 -10.11 -2.98
CA ALA A 110 -29.24 -9.28 -3.45
C ALA A 110 -30.39 -9.25 -2.42
N ARG A 111 -30.63 -10.38 -1.73
CA ARG A 111 -31.61 -10.43 -0.64
C ARG A 111 -31.13 -9.65 0.58
N ALA A 112 -29.85 -9.73 0.93
CA ALA A 112 -29.27 -8.91 1.99
C ALA A 112 -29.40 -7.41 1.71
N ALA A 113 -29.05 -6.96 0.50
CA ALA A 113 -29.17 -5.57 0.07
C ALA A 113 -30.62 -5.06 0.09
N ALA A 114 -31.59 -5.93 -0.20
CA ALA A 114 -33.01 -5.57 -0.08
C ALA A 114 -33.48 -5.39 1.37
N LEU A 115 -32.85 -6.05 2.34
CA LEU A 115 -33.19 -5.98 3.76
C LEU A 115 -32.41 -4.88 4.49
N ALA A 116 -31.21 -4.54 4.01
CA ALA A 116 -30.35 -3.48 4.52
C ALA A 116 -29.95 -2.52 3.39
N PRO A 117 -30.90 -1.73 2.87
CA PRO A 117 -30.66 -0.88 1.70
C PRO A 117 -29.70 0.28 1.97
N ASP A 118 -29.47 0.64 3.24
CA ASP A 118 -28.57 1.73 3.65
C ASP A 118 -27.30 1.22 4.32
N ASP A 119 -26.99 -0.07 4.21
CA ASP A 119 -25.70 -0.62 4.66
C ASP A 119 -24.71 -0.62 3.48
N ALA A 120 -23.78 0.34 3.49
CA ALA A 120 -22.80 0.51 2.42
C ALA A 120 -21.97 -0.76 2.18
N GLY A 121 -21.60 -1.49 3.23
CA GLY A 121 -20.84 -2.74 3.13
C GLY A 121 -21.62 -3.83 2.40
N VAL A 122 -22.91 -4.00 2.76
CA VAL A 122 -23.80 -4.98 2.11
C VAL A 122 -24.02 -4.65 0.64
N LEU A 123 -24.26 -3.38 0.31
CA LEU A 123 -24.45 -2.92 -1.07
C LEU A 123 -23.20 -3.17 -1.94
N VAL A 124 -22.02 -2.90 -1.39
CA VAL A 124 -20.73 -3.15 -2.06
C VAL A 124 -20.51 -4.64 -2.33
N GLU A 125 -20.75 -5.50 -1.33
CA GLU A 125 -20.63 -6.95 -1.49
C GLU A 125 -21.66 -7.49 -2.51
N ALA A 126 -22.89 -6.98 -2.49
CA ALA A 126 -23.93 -7.35 -3.44
C ALA A 126 -23.58 -6.96 -4.87
N ALA A 127 -23.10 -5.73 -5.10
CA ALA A 127 -22.66 -5.28 -6.41
C ALA A 127 -21.49 -6.12 -6.94
N GLN A 128 -20.50 -6.40 -6.09
CA GLN A 128 -19.37 -7.24 -6.46
C GLN A 128 -19.77 -8.69 -6.77
N ALA A 129 -20.61 -9.30 -5.94
CA ALA A 129 -21.08 -10.67 -6.17
C ALA A 129 -21.89 -10.78 -7.46
N ARG A 130 -22.71 -9.77 -7.75
CA ARG A 130 -23.48 -9.68 -9.01
C ARG A 130 -22.56 -9.60 -10.23
N ALA A 131 -21.53 -8.74 -10.20
CA ALA A 131 -20.52 -8.71 -11.25
C ALA A 131 -19.75 -10.04 -11.35
N GLN A 132 -19.43 -10.68 -10.23
CA GLN A 132 -18.75 -11.98 -10.23
C GLN A 132 -19.63 -13.12 -10.80
N ALA A 133 -20.96 -13.02 -10.71
CA ALA A 133 -21.89 -13.96 -11.33
C ALA A 133 -22.06 -13.73 -12.84
N ASP A 134 -21.79 -12.52 -13.32
CA ASP A 134 -21.81 -12.21 -14.74
C ASP A 134 -20.67 -12.94 -15.50
N ALA A 135 -20.96 -13.33 -16.74
CA ALA A 135 -20.04 -14.07 -17.60
C ALA A 135 -18.82 -13.23 -17.99
N HIS A 136 -19.01 -11.92 -18.16
CA HIS A 136 -17.98 -10.96 -18.56
C HIS A 136 -17.42 -10.14 -17.39
N LYS A 137 -17.85 -10.44 -16.16
CA LYS A 137 -17.48 -9.71 -14.94
C LYS A 137 -17.86 -8.23 -15.00
N GLN A 138 -19.02 -7.95 -15.60
CA GLN A 138 -19.51 -6.59 -15.77
C GLN A 138 -20.43 -6.16 -14.63
N PHE A 139 -20.34 -4.88 -14.27
CA PHE A 139 -21.28 -4.23 -13.37
C PHE A 139 -22.51 -3.73 -14.13
N ASP A 140 -23.63 -4.41 -13.95
CA ASP A 140 -24.91 -4.01 -14.52
C ASP A 140 -25.58 -2.86 -13.74
N ASP A 141 -26.74 -2.40 -14.20
CA ASP A 141 -27.35 -1.15 -13.73
C ASP A 141 -27.67 -1.18 -12.25
N THR A 142 -28.15 -2.33 -11.76
CA THR A 142 -28.43 -2.54 -10.34
C THR A 142 -27.15 -2.49 -9.53
N ALA A 143 -26.07 -3.13 -9.98
CA ALA A 143 -24.79 -3.09 -9.27
C ALA A 143 -24.24 -1.66 -9.17
N VAL A 144 -24.34 -0.86 -10.25
CA VAL A 144 -23.93 0.55 -10.23
C VAL A 144 -24.80 1.40 -9.31
N GLN A 145 -26.12 1.17 -9.28
CA GLN A 145 -27.01 1.88 -8.36
C GLN A 145 -26.66 1.59 -6.90
N TRP A 146 -26.40 0.32 -6.55
CA TRP A 146 -25.95 -0.04 -5.21
C TRP A 146 -24.62 0.61 -4.85
N LEU A 147 -23.64 0.63 -5.76
CA LEU A 147 -22.35 1.29 -5.52
C LEU A 147 -22.48 2.81 -5.36
N ARG A 148 -23.34 3.46 -6.16
CA ARG A 148 -23.64 4.89 -6.02
C ARG A 148 -24.33 5.19 -4.69
N HIS A 149 -25.29 4.36 -4.29
CA HIS A 149 -25.98 4.52 -3.01
C HIS A 149 -25.03 4.28 -1.82
N ALA A 150 -24.19 3.24 -1.89
CA ALA A 150 -23.16 2.99 -0.88
C ALA A 150 -22.21 4.18 -0.72
N HIS A 151 -21.77 4.79 -1.82
CA HIS A 151 -20.94 5.99 -1.80
C HIS A 151 -21.68 7.23 -1.26
N GLN A 152 -23.00 7.33 -1.44
CA GLN A 152 -23.80 8.41 -0.86
C GLN A 152 -24.00 8.26 0.64
N VAL A 153 -24.25 7.03 1.12
CA VAL A 153 -24.43 6.73 2.53
C VAL A 153 -23.11 6.87 3.30
N GLU A 154 -22.04 6.34 2.73
CA GLU A 154 -20.70 6.38 3.32
C GLU A 154 -19.67 6.88 2.28
N PRO A 155 -19.49 8.20 2.15
CA PRO A 155 -18.56 8.80 1.17
C PRO A 155 -17.09 8.41 1.39
N ASP A 156 -16.77 7.96 2.61
CA ASP A 156 -15.43 7.52 3.02
C ASP A 156 -15.21 6.02 2.80
N ALA A 157 -16.21 5.27 2.34
CA ALA A 157 -16.06 3.87 1.97
C ALA A 157 -15.17 3.73 0.72
N GLU A 158 -13.86 3.58 0.94
CA GLU A 158 -12.85 3.49 -0.13
C GLU A 158 -13.19 2.41 -1.16
N ARG A 159 -13.65 1.25 -0.70
CA ARG A 159 -14.03 0.11 -1.55
C ARG A 159 -15.22 0.43 -2.46
N ALA A 160 -16.20 1.19 -1.97
CA ALA A 160 -17.35 1.62 -2.77
C ALA A 160 -16.90 2.52 -3.93
N SER A 161 -16.11 3.55 -3.61
CA SER A 161 -15.54 4.49 -4.59
C SER A 161 -14.64 3.79 -5.61
N TRP A 162 -13.81 2.85 -5.16
CA TRP A 162 -12.95 2.04 -6.02
C TRP A 162 -13.76 1.24 -7.04
N LEU A 163 -14.72 0.41 -6.58
CA LEU A 163 -15.53 -0.44 -7.45
C LEU A 163 -16.47 0.37 -8.34
N LEU A 164 -17.01 1.48 -7.85
CA LEU A 164 -17.84 2.38 -8.64
C LEU A 164 -17.05 2.93 -9.83
N GLY A 165 -15.80 3.39 -9.63
CA GLY A 165 -14.96 3.84 -10.74
C GLY A 165 -14.65 2.74 -11.76
N ILE A 166 -14.49 1.48 -11.31
CA ILE A 166 -14.33 0.34 -12.24
C ILE A 166 -15.59 0.17 -13.08
N ALA A 167 -16.76 0.20 -12.43
CA ALA A 167 -18.05 0.05 -13.10
C ALA A 167 -18.32 1.20 -14.10
N LEU A 168 -17.99 2.43 -13.74
CA LEU A 168 -18.10 3.61 -14.61
C LEU A 168 -17.21 3.46 -15.85
N ARG A 169 -15.96 3.00 -15.69
CA ARG A 169 -15.07 2.73 -16.84
C ARG A 169 -15.59 1.62 -17.75
N GLN A 170 -16.14 0.53 -17.20
CA GLN A 170 -16.73 -0.54 -18.01
C GLN A 170 -17.88 -0.03 -18.88
N ARG A 171 -18.55 1.06 -18.47
CA ARG A 171 -19.65 1.73 -19.17
C ARG A 171 -19.20 2.87 -20.08
N GLY A 172 -17.89 3.10 -20.21
CA GLY A 172 -17.34 4.21 -20.98
C GLY A 172 -17.50 5.58 -20.33
N GLN A 173 -17.94 5.65 -19.07
CA GLN A 173 -18.06 6.89 -18.28
C GLN A 173 -16.69 7.27 -17.68
N ASN A 174 -15.70 7.39 -18.55
CA ASN A 174 -14.29 7.49 -18.17
C ASN A 174 -13.95 8.79 -17.42
N ALA A 175 -14.60 9.90 -17.78
CA ALA A 175 -14.42 11.19 -17.09
C ALA A 175 -14.91 11.14 -15.63
N GLU A 176 -16.09 10.56 -15.40
CA GLU A 176 -16.67 10.40 -14.05
C GLU A 176 -15.80 9.45 -13.21
N ALA A 177 -15.34 8.35 -13.79
CA ALA A 177 -14.43 7.42 -13.12
C ALA A 177 -13.11 8.08 -12.72
N ALA A 178 -12.51 8.85 -13.63
CA ALA A 178 -11.26 9.57 -13.37
C ALA A 178 -11.40 10.56 -12.21
N GLN A 179 -12.51 11.31 -12.17
CA GLN A 179 -12.77 12.27 -11.11
C GLN A 179 -12.96 11.55 -9.76
N LEU A 180 -13.85 10.55 -9.71
CA LEU A 180 -14.14 9.79 -8.49
C LEU A 180 -12.88 9.18 -7.87
N TRP A 181 -12.01 8.58 -8.69
CA TRP A 181 -10.76 8.02 -8.20
C TRP A 181 -9.75 9.09 -7.81
N SER A 182 -9.74 10.26 -8.48
CA SER A 182 -8.88 11.38 -8.09
C SER A 182 -9.23 11.87 -6.67
N ASP A 183 -10.52 11.90 -6.33
CA ASP A 183 -11.00 12.31 -4.99
C ASP A 183 -10.74 11.24 -3.91
N LEU A 184 -10.49 9.98 -4.33
CA LEU A 184 -10.12 8.88 -3.45
C LEU A 184 -8.61 8.86 -3.13
N LEU A 185 -7.75 9.33 -4.05
CA LEU A 185 -6.28 9.26 -3.93
C LEU A 185 -5.72 9.71 -2.56
N PRO A 186 -6.14 10.86 -1.99
CA PRO A 186 -5.53 11.36 -0.75
C PRO A 186 -5.79 10.47 0.47
N ARG A 187 -6.77 9.56 0.39
CA ARG A 187 -7.16 8.66 1.47
C ARG A 187 -6.40 7.32 1.43
N LEU A 188 -5.80 6.99 0.29
CA LEU A 188 -5.10 5.72 0.09
C LEU A 188 -3.64 5.77 0.57
N ASP A 189 -3.10 4.63 0.95
CA ASP A 189 -1.66 4.49 1.19
C ASP A 189 -0.85 4.72 -0.10
N ALA A 190 0.45 5.02 0.05
CA ALA A 190 1.30 5.37 -1.08
C ALA A 190 1.42 4.28 -2.15
N GLY A 191 1.25 3.00 -1.80
CA GLY A 191 1.25 1.89 -2.76
C GLY A 191 -0.05 1.85 -3.55
N ALA A 192 -1.19 1.87 -2.85
CA ALA A 192 -2.52 1.89 -3.47
C ALA A 192 -2.76 3.15 -4.31
N ALA A 193 -2.32 4.32 -3.84
CA ALA A 193 -2.42 5.59 -4.56
C ALA A 193 -1.67 5.53 -5.90
N ARG A 194 -0.45 4.99 -5.95
CA ARG A 194 0.30 4.81 -7.21
C ARG A 194 -0.41 3.86 -8.18
N ALA A 195 -0.96 2.76 -7.68
CA ALA A 195 -1.72 1.82 -8.50
C ALA A 195 -2.99 2.47 -9.08
N LEU A 196 -3.70 3.26 -8.27
CA LEU A 196 -4.88 4.00 -8.71
C LEU A 196 -4.54 5.13 -9.69
N GLN A 197 -3.42 5.82 -9.49
CA GLN A 197 -2.96 6.88 -10.38
C GLN A 197 -2.84 6.40 -11.82
N ALA A 198 -2.27 5.21 -12.05
CA ALA A 198 -2.20 4.62 -13.38
C ALA A 198 -3.59 4.40 -14.00
N GLN A 199 -4.58 3.98 -13.19
CA GLN A 199 -5.96 3.80 -13.65
C GLN A 199 -6.65 5.13 -13.96
N ILE A 200 -6.36 6.19 -13.21
CA ILE A 200 -6.85 7.55 -13.46
C ILE A 200 -6.29 8.09 -14.77
N THR A 201 -4.98 7.92 -15.02
CA THR A 201 -4.36 8.35 -16.28
C THR A 201 -5.04 7.69 -17.48
N LEU A 202 -5.20 6.37 -17.45
CA LEU A 202 -5.89 5.63 -18.51
C LEU A 202 -7.35 6.08 -18.70
N ALA A 203 -8.05 6.38 -17.60
CA ALA A 203 -9.42 6.90 -17.66
C ALA A 203 -9.49 8.28 -18.31
N ARG A 204 -8.56 9.18 -17.95
CA ARG A 204 -8.50 10.53 -18.54
C ARG A 204 -8.18 10.51 -20.02
N GLU A 205 -7.20 9.69 -20.43
CA GLU A 205 -6.87 9.48 -21.84
C GLU A 205 -8.08 8.98 -22.64
N ALA A 206 -8.79 7.96 -22.14
CA ALA A 206 -9.99 7.43 -22.77
C ALA A 206 -11.16 8.43 -22.80
N ALA A 207 -11.14 9.45 -21.93
CA ALA A 207 -12.10 10.54 -21.91
C ALA A 207 -11.68 11.76 -22.76
N GLY A 208 -10.47 11.75 -23.36
CA GLY A 208 -9.91 12.91 -24.04
C GLY A 208 -9.59 14.09 -23.10
N LEU A 209 -9.46 13.82 -21.81
CA LEU A 209 -9.08 14.80 -20.81
C LEU A 209 -7.55 14.94 -20.76
N PRO A 210 -7.01 16.14 -20.47
CA PRO A 210 -5.58 16.30 -20.25
C PRO A 210 -5.12 15.36 -19.13
N ALA A 211 -3.90 14.84 -19.28
CA ALA A 211 -3.27 14.05 -18.22
C ALA A 211 -3.37 14.84 -16.92
N ALA A 212 -3.78 14.17 -15.84
CA ALA A 212 -3.57 14.74 -14.52
C ALA A 212 -2.08 15.02 -14.43
N ASP A 213 -1.69 16.25 -14.09
CA ASP A 213 -0.32 16.52 -13.72
C ASP A 213 0.00 15.52 -12.60
N ALA A 214 0.79 14.49 -12.93
CA ALA A 214 1.22 13.48 -11.99
C ALA A 214 1.99 14.12 -10.81
N ASP A 215 2.42 15.37 -11.00
CA ASP A 215 3.05 16.25 -10.01
C ASP A 215 2.05 16.98 -9.09
N ALA A 216 0.77 17.13 -9.43
CA ALA A 216 -0.16 17.92 -8.61
C ALA A 216 -0.76 17.14 -7.43
N ALA A 217 -0.91 15.82 -7.53
CA ALA A 217 -1.44 14.96 -6.46
C ALA A 217 -0.35 14.22 -5.66
N ALA A 218 0.91 14.30 -6.11
CA ALA A 218 2.08 13.74 -5.44
C ALA A 218 3.17 14.79 -5.16
N ALA A 219 2.91 16.08 -5.34
CA ALA A 219 3.74 17.10 -4.73
C ALA A 219 3.55 16.99 -3.20
N PRO A 220 4.58 16.63 -2.42
CA PRO A 220 4.51 16.82 -0.98
C PRO A 220 4.16 18.29 -0.76
N ALA A 221 3.19 18.57 0.12
CA ALA A 221 2.79 19.93 0.45
C ALA A 221 4.05 20.78 0.60
N ALA A 222 4.21 21.80 -0.25
CA ALA A 222 5.39 22.65 -0.23
C ALA A 222 5.51 23.23 1.18
N LEU A 223 6.54 22.81 1.91
CA LEU A 223 6.78 23.27 3.28
C LEU A 223 7.37 24.68 3.29
N LEU A 224 7.94 25.07 2.15
CA LEU A 224 8.64 26.32 1.96
C LEU A 224 8.54 26.76 0.49
N ARG A 225 8.01 27.98 0.26
CA ARG A 225 8.04 28.66 -1.04
C ARG A 225 9.14 29.71 -1.05
N VAL A 226 10.02 29.64 -2.04
CA VAL A 226 11.18 30.55 -2.20
C VAL A 226 11.02 31.35 -3.48
N ASN A 227 11.09 32.68 -3.38
CA ASN A 227 11.19 33.58 -4.53
C ASN A 227 12.64 34.06 -4.67
N VAL A 228 13.25 33.69 -5.78
CA VAL A 228 14.63 33.97 -6.15
C VAL A 228 14.67 35.16 -7.09
N GLN A 229 15.20 36.27 -6.60
CA GLN A 229 15.43 37.46 -7.41
C GLN A 229 16.81 37.38 -8.04
N LEU A 230 16.85 37.07 -9.34
CA LEU A 230 18.11 37.06 -10.10
C LEU A 230 18.73 38.48 -10.15
N PRO A 231 20.08 38.59 -10.19
CA PRO A 231 20.76 39.89 -10.30
C PRO A 231 20.28 40.70 -11.50
N ALA A 232 20.07 42.01 -11.30
CA ALA A 232 19.73 42.94 -12.38
C ALA A 232 20.88 43.01 -13.39
N GLY A 233 20.72 42.37 -14.55
CA GLY A 233 21.74 42.26 -15.59
C GLY A 233 22.20 40.84 -15.89
N LEU A 234 21.73 39.83 -15.15
CA LEU A 234 21.99 38.44 -15.48
C LEU A 234 21.19 38.03 -16.72
N GLN A 235 21.87 37.84 -17.85
CA GLN A 235 21.30 37.28 -19.07
C GLN A 235 21.64 35.79 -19.14
N ALA A 236 20.62 34.93 -19.22
CA ALA A 236 20.84 33.48 -19.28
C ALA A 236 21.69 33.04 -20.51
N GLY A 237 21.71 33.85 -21.58
CA GLY A 237 22.53 33.61 -22.77
C GLY A 237 24.04 33.78 -22.57
N ASP A 238 24.47 34.53 -21.54
CA ASP A 238 25.89 34.74 -21.21
C ASP A 238 26.49 33.59 -20.38
N TRP A 239 25.66 32.59 -20.08
CA TRP A 239 25.97 31.44 -19.27
C TRP A 239 25.99 30.17 -20.14
N PRO A 240 26.88 29.19 -19.85
CA PRO A 240 26.88 27.94 -20.57
C PRO A 240 25.52 27.24 -20.55
N ALA A 241 25.17 26.52 -21.62
CA ALA A 241 23.88 25.82 -21.72
C ALA A 241 23.62 24.80 -20.59
N GLY A 242 24.69 24.30 -19.94
CA GLY A 242 24.61 23.41 -18.77
C GLY A 242 24.39 24.10 -17.43
N SER A 243 24.17 25.43 -17.39
CA SER A 243 24.07 26.19 -16.14
C SER A 243 22.78 25.89 -15.38
N GLN A 244 22.90 25.73 -14.06
CA GLN A 244 21.81 25.31 -13.18
C GLN A 244 21.66 26.28 -12.01
N VAL A 245 20.42 26.55 -11.63
CA VAL A 245 20.04 27.20 -10.37
C VAL A 245 19.77 26.11 -9.35
N PHE A 246 20.52 26.12 -8.26
CA PHE A 246 20.32 25.25 -7.12
C PHE A 246 19.70 26.07 -5.98
N VAL A 247 18.51 25.68 -5.54
CA VAL A 247 17.90 26.19 -4.30
C VAL A 247 18.15 25.15 -3.22
N LEU A 248 18.86 25.54 -2.17
CA LEU A 248 19.31 24.64 -1.11
C LEU A 248 18.73 25.10 0.23
N ALA A 249 18.22 24.15 1.01
CA ALA A 249 17.94 24.32 2.42
C ALA A 249 18.93 23.50 3.23
N ARG A 250 19.50 24.06 4.29
CA ARG A 250 20.43 23.38 5.21
C ARG A 250 19.98 23.53 6.67
N ALA A 251 20.31 22.56 7.51
CA ALA A 251 20.08 22.66 8.94
C ALA A 251 21.00 23.70 9.58
N ILE A 252 20.48 24.48 10.54
CA ILE A 252 21.27 25.47 11.28
C ILE A 252 22.27 24.75 12.20
N GLY A 253 23.56 25.11 12.09
CA GLY A 253 24.63 24.52 12.91
C GLY A 253 24.96 23.05 12.61
N GLY A 254 24.40 22.49 11.54
CA GLY A 254 24.65 21.13 11.08
C GLY A 254 25.84 20.99 10.11
N PRO A 255 26.14 19.77 9.64
CA PRO A 255 27.11 19.55 8.58
C PRO A 255 26.76 20.35 7.31
N PRO A 256 27.74 20.66 6.42
CA PRO A 256 27.53 21.51 5.25
C PRO A 256 26.62 20.90 4.17
N MET A 257 26.10 19.69 4.40
CA MET A 257 25.21 18.98 3.50
C MET A 257 23.80 19.58 3.56
N PRO A 258 23.16 19.82 2.42
CA PRO A 258 21.79 20.33 2.37
C PRO A 258 20.79 19.25 2.78
N VAL A 259 19.73 19.67 3.46
CA VAL A 259 18.59 18.83 3.85
C VAL A 259 17.50 18.77 2.77
N ALA A 260 17.48 19.74 1.85
CA ALA A 260 16.68 19.70 0.63
C ALA A 260 17.40 20.46 -0.49
N VAL A 261 17.33 19.94 -1.72
CA VAL A 261 17.94 20.55 -2.90
C VAL A 261 17.03 20.44 -4.11
N ARG A 262 16.74 21.58 -4.73
CA ARG A 262 16.08 21.64 -6.02
C ARG A 262 17.01 22.19 -7.10
N ARG A 263 17.12 21.46 -8.22
CA ARG A 263 17.96 21.81 -9.37
C ARG A 263 17.07 22.22 -10.54
N LEU A 264 17.27 23.42 -11.05
CA LEU A 264 16.48 24.00 -12.14
C LEU A 264 17.40 24.58 -13.21
N PRO A 265 17.06 24.47 -14.50
CA PRO A 265 17.84 25.11 -15.56
C PRO A 265 17.80 26.64 -15.40
N LEU A 266 18.93 27.31 -15.62
CA LEU A 266 18.97 28.78 -15.60
C LEU A 266 18.16 29.39 -16.76
N ALA A 267 18.15 28.71 -17.91
CA ALA A 267 17.33 29.08 -19.05
C ALA A 267 15.85 28.86 -18.74
N GLY A 268 15.05 29.93 -18.77
CA GLY A 268 13.60 29.87 -18.53
C GLY A 268 13.20 29.81 -17.06
N PHE A 269 14.12 30.08 -16.12
CA PHE A 269 13.82 30.12 -14.69
C PHE A 269 12.81 31.23 -14.34
N SER A 270 11.71 30.86 -13.66
CA SER A 270 10.57 31.75 -13.37
C SER A 270 10.69 32.54 -12.06
N GLY A 271 11.70 32.25 -11.23
CA GLY A 271 11.92 32.92 -9.95
C GLY A 271 11.27 32.23 -8.75
N GLU A 272 10.16 31.51 -8.90
CA GLU A 272 9.51 30.84 -7.78
C GLU A 272 9.82 29.34 -7.71
N VAL A 273 10.15 28.88 -6.50
CA VAL A 273 10.59 27.51 -6.25
C VAL A 273 10.00 27.03 -4.93
N ASP A 274 9.19 25.97 -5.01
CA ASP A 274 8.72 25.26 -3.84
C ASP A 274 9.78 24.24 -3.37
N LEU A 275 9.85 23.98 -2.07
CA LEU A 275 10.69 22.94 -1.47
C LEU A 275 9.85 22.10 -0.51
N GLY A 276 10.05 20.80 -0.53
CA GLY A 276 9.38 19.85 0.35
C GLY A 276 10.24 18.61 0.66
N ASP A 277 9.63 17.63 1.31
CA ASP A 277 10.34 16.42 1.76
C ASP A 277 10.90 15.56 0.62
N GLY A 278 10.25 15.61 -0.55
CA GLY A 278 10.71 14.92 -1.76
C GLY A 278 12.01 15.45 -2.35
N ASP A 279 12.43 16.66 -1.94
CA ASP A 279 13.70 17.27 -2.37
C ASP A 279 14.88 16.88 -1.47
N SER A 280 14.66 16.07 -0.42
CA SER A 280 15.73 15.66 0.47
C SER A 280 16.65 14.62 -0.19
N PRO A 281 17.98 14.86 -0.22
CA PRO A 281 18.94 13.86 -0.67
C PRO A 281 19.08 12.67 0.31
N MET A 282 18.49 12.76 1.52
CA MET A 282 18.51 11.70 2.54
C MET A 282 17.07 11.40 3.03
N PRO A 283 16.44 10.30 2.60
CA PRO A 283 15.04 9.99 2.96
C PRO A 283 14.77 9.90 4.47
N THR A 284 15.79 9.63 5.27
CA THR A 284 15.70 9.52 6.75
C THR A 284 15.82 10.87 7.48
N ALA A 285 16.12 11.96 6.77
CA ALA A 285 16.20 13.31 7.30
C ALA A 285 15.48 14.29 6.34
N PRO A 286 14.14 14.27 6.31
CA PRO A 286 13.35 15.13 5.44
C PRO A 286 13.33 16.59 5.93
N LEU A 287 12.91 17.51 5.07
CA LEU A 287 12.83 18.94 5.37
C LEU A 287 11.89 19.22 6.56
N SER A 288 10.78 18.50 6.65
CA SER A 288 9.78 18.55 7.74
C SER A 288 10.34 18.16 9.11
N ALA A 289 11.46 17.43 9.17
CA ALA A 289 12.10 17.07 10.44
C ALA A 289 12.86 18.25 11.07
N HIS A 290 13.03 19.36 10.34
CA HIS A 290 13.76 20.54 10.81
C HIS A 290 12.81 21.68 11.14
N ARG A 291 12.96 22.24 12.34
CA ARG A 291 12.21 23.44 12.77
C ARG A 291 12.73 24.72 12.12
N ASP A 292 14.04 24.82 11.98
CA ASP A 292 14.70 26.01 11.43
C ASP A 292 15.74 25.59 10.39
N VAL A 293 15.75 26.29 9.26
CA VAL A 293 16.66 26.04 8.14
C VAL A 293 17.26 27.34 7.62
N GLU A 294 18.42 27.20 7.00
CA GLU A 294 19.06 28.26 6.22
C GLU A 294 18.86 27.98 4.73
N VAL A 295 18.25 28.92 4.04
CA VAL A 295 17.97 28.86 2.61
C VAL A 295 19.00 29.69 1.88
N LEU A 296 19.60 29.12 0.84
CA LEU A 296 20.50 29.82 -0.06
C LEU A 296 20.32 29.33 -1.49
N VAL A 297 20.58 30.21 -2.43
CA VAL A 297 20.50 29.94 -3.86
C VAL A 297 21.87 30.08 -4.47
N ARG A 298 22.20 29.18 -5.38
CA ARG A 298 23.44 29.23 -6.15
C ARG A 298 23.16 29.02 -7.63
N ILE A 299 23.78 29.86 -8.45
CA ILE A 299 23.79 29.71 -9.89
C ILE A 299 25.14 29.08 -10.26
N SER A 300 25.10 27.83 -10.69
CA SER A 300 26.29 27.09 -11.09
C SER A 300 26.55 27.22 -12.58
N ARG A 301 27.76 27.64 -12.93
CA ARG A 301 28.22 27.77 -14.32
C ARG A 301 28.60 26.42 -14.93
N SER A 302 29.06 25.50 -14.08
CA SER A 302 29.46 24.13 -14.44
C SER A 302 28.32 23.10 -14.37
N GLY A 303 27.18 23.48 -13.77
CA GLY A 303 26.05 22.58 -13.52
C GLY A 303 26.23 21.65 -12.32
N SER A 304 27.30 21.86 -11.53
CA SER A 304 27.59 21.08 -10.33
C SER A 304 26.94 21.67 -9.08
N ALA A 305 26.50 20.80 -8.17
CA ALA A 305 26.01 21.20 -6.84
C ALA A 305 27.16 21.54 -5.87
N ASN A 306 28.43 21.40 -6.26
CA ASN A 306 29.56 21.89 -5.48
C ASN A 306 29.92 23.30 -5.93
N ARG A 307 30.49 24.11 -5.02
CA ARG A 307 30.90 25.47 -5.37
C ARG A 307 32.04 25.41 -6.38
N GLY A 308 31.82 25.99 -7.55
CA GLY A 308 32.80 26.14 -8.61
C GLY A 308 33.27 27.58 -8.80
N GLU A 309 34.29 27.75 -9.62
CA GLU A 309 34.78 29.06 -10.06
C GLU A 309 33.74 29.71 -11.01
N GLY A 310 33.40 30.97 -10.76
CA GLY A 310 32.40 31.71 -11.54
C GLY A 310 30.93 31.44 -11.17
N ASP A 311 30.68 30.69 -10.09
CA ASP A 311 29.34 30.51 -9.53
C ASP A 311 28.90 31.77 -8.75
N LEU A 312 27.62 32.12 -8.86
CA LEU A 312 27.02 33.18 -8.03
C LEU A 312 26.27 32.55 -6.86
N GLN A 313 26.35 33.15 -5.68
CA GLN A 313 25.63 32.70 -4.50
C GLN A 313 24.86 33.86 -3.86
N SER A 314 23.65 33.57 -3.43
CA SER A 314 22.80 34.50 -2.71
C SER A 314 23.26 34.71 -1.27
N GLU A 315 22.64 35.68 -0.62
CA GLU A 315 22.61 35.77 0.84
C GLU A 315 21.91 34.54 1.44
N VAL A 316 22.25 34.23 2.69
CA VAL A 316 21.64 33.13 3.45
C VAL A 316 20.47 33.69 4.25
N VAL A 317 19.28 33.14 4.05
CA VAL A 317 18.06 33.54 4.75
C VAL A 317 17.66 32.45 5.74
N ARG A 318 17.41 32.81 7.00
CA ARG A 318 16.92 31.89 8.02
C ARG A 318 15.40 31.83 7.98
N VAL A 319 14.86 30.62 8.02
CA VAL A 319 13.42 30.36 7.91
C VAL A 319 13.01 29.32 8.94
N THR A 320 11.92 29.58 9.64
CA THR A 320 11.26 28.61 10.53
C THR A 320 10.15 27.89 9.76
N LEU A 321 10.09 26.57 9.86
CA LEU A 321 9.16 25.69 9.15
C LEU A 321 8.02 25.17 10.05
N PRO A 322 6.81 24.93 9.50
CA PRO A 322 6.38 25.28 8.14
C PRO A 322 6.27 26.79 7.95
N HIS A 323 6.50 27.26 6.73
CA HIS A 323 6.42 28.68 6.41
C HIS A 323 5.33 28.94 5.36
N ASP A 324 4.24 29.58 5.79
CA ASP A 324 3.07 29.85 4.92
C ASP A 324 3.31 31.01 3.94
N GLY A 325 4.42 31.74 4.08
CA GLY A 325 4.80 32.87 3.24
C GLY A 325 5.78 32.52 2.12
N VAL A 326 6.10 33.53 1.30
CA VAL A 326 7.15 33.44 0.27
C VAL A 326 8.44 34.04 0.80
N VAL A 327 9.50 33.22 0.87
CA VAL A 327 10.82 33.67 1.31
C VAL A 327 11.56 34.27 0.11
N ALA A 328 11.80 35.57 0.17
CA ALA A 328 12.59 36.26 -0.85
C ALA A 328 14.09 36.05 -0.60
N VAL A 329 14.81 35.58 -1.62
CA VAL A 329 16.26 35.42 -1.61
C VAL A 329 16.88 36.29 -2.69
N ARG A 330 17.90 37.06 -2.32
CA ARG A 330 18.58 38.04 -3.18
C ARG A 330 20.06 37.73 -3.31
N PHE A 331 20.59 38.05 -4.48
CA PHE A 331 22.03 38.04 -4.71
C PHE A 331 22.63 39.39 -4.29
N PRO A 332 23.84 39.39 -3.72
CA PRO A 332 24.56 40.61 -3.38
C PRO A 332 25.01 41.41 -4.62
#